data_AF-A0A3S9YBT9-F1
#
_entry.id   AF-A0A3S9YBT9-F1
#
_cell.length_a   1.000
_cell.length_b   1.000
_cell.length_c   1.000
_cell.angle_alpha   90.00
_cell.angle_beta   90.00
_cell.angle_gamma   90.00
#
_symmetry.space_group_name_H-M   'P 1'
#
loop_
_entity.id
_entity.type
_entity.pdbx_description
1 polymer ?
#
loop_
_entity_poly.entity_id
_entity_poly.type
_entity_poly.pdbx_seq_one_letter_code
_entity_poly.pdbx_strand_id
1 'polypeptide(L)'
;MTSGPDNPAEMPENDPADTPENDLADTPEDDPARGPSDPSPDADPDPDADPNVTHEPHAGPGPDADTDAPREPHPGPGPDAPHEPLPYRFWARLRGAGRWLRVHTRHALVVGVVTAVAGALATVGADQLPKLFEEPPPGCPGAGCDGKSPKDSGCAYDAATWEPKEGNPVRIHLRYSKICGAVWGRIVNGEPGDMVTLRVSGGAARSASIDYRHDKYTTMATVGPTFRVRLCAVPMTSPRRTVTWVKYCFEATEHVPWE
;
A
#
# COMPACT_ATOMS: atom_id res chain seq x y z
N MET A 1 23.98 52.93 -62.77
CA MET A 1 24.66 53.97 -61.96
C MET A 1 23.61 54.44 -60.97
N THR A 2 23.59 54.08 -59.70
CA THR A 2 24.65 53.88 -58.71
C THR A 2 24.29 52.77 -57.70
N SER A 3 25.33 52.10 -57.22
CA SER A 3 25.36 51.03 -56.21
C SER A 3 25.24 51.57 -54.76
N GLY A 4 24.97 50.69 -53.78
CA GLY A 4 24.78 50.92 -52.32
C GLY A 4 26.01 51.42 -51.53
N PRO A 5 26.29 51.01 -50.26
CA PRO A 5 25.60 50.07 -49.34
C PRO A 5 25.58 50.50 -47.81
N ASP A 6 25.14 49.54 -46.98
CA ASP A 6 25.34 49.24 -45.53
C ASP A 6 26.11 50.14 -44.52
N ASN A 7 25.41 50.41 -43.40
CA ASN A 7 25.77 50.20 -41.96
C ASN A 7 26.94 50.99 -41.28
N PRO A 8 27.18 50.90 -39.94
CA PRO A 8 27.11 52.05 -39.02
C PRO A 8 28.41 52.28 -38.20
N ALA A 9 28.55 53.47 -37.62
CA ALA A 9 29.55 53.84 -36.61
C ALA A 9 29.13 55.25 -36.12
N GLU A 10 29.23 55.71 -34.88
CA GLU A 10 30.08 55.38 -33.74
C GLU A 10 29.46 56.11 -32.53
N MET A 11 29.47 55.49 -31.35
CA MET A 11 29.33 56.22 -30.08
C MET A 11 30.63 56.99 -29.81
N PRO A 12 30.57 58.06 -29.00
CA PRO A 12 31.65 58.33 -28.07
C PRO A 12 31.22 58.09 -26.61
N GLU A 13 32.11 57.38 -25.91
CA GLU A 13 32.12 57.08 -24.47
C GLU A 13 32.68 58.25 -23.61
N ASN A 14 32.38 58.16 -22.29
CA ASN A 14 33.10 58.71 -21.12
C ASN A 14 32.93 60.21 -20.80
N ASP A 15 32.83 60.73 -19.57
CA ASP A 15 32.61 60.34 -18.14
C ASP A 15 32.73 61.72 -17.37
N PRO A 16 32.76 61.89 -16.02
CA PRO A 16 32.18 61.17 -14.87
C PRO A 16 31.46 62.12 -13.84
N ALA A 17 30.92 61.51 -12.77
CA ALA A 17 30.75 62.03 -11.39
C ALA A 17 29.92 63.32 -11.11
N ASP A 18 28.80 63.17 -10.40
CA ASP A 18 28.58 63.96 -9.18
C ASP A 18 27.55 63.28 -8.25
N THR A 19 28.01 62.91 -7.06
CA THR A 19 27.21 62.44 -5.93
C THR A 19 26.94 63.64 -5.02
N PRO A 20 25.75 63.76 -4.43
CA PRO A 20 25.68 64.36 -3.10
C PRO A 20 25.26 63.29 -2.09
N GLU A 21 26.23 62.99 -1.23
CA GLU A 21 26.06 62.45 0.10
C GLU A 21 25.08 63.34 0.88
N ASN A 22 24.15 62.72 1.61
CA ASN A 22 23.62 63.33 2.81
C ASN A 22 23.49 62.25 3.88
N ASP A 23 24.44 62.31 4.80
CA ASP A 23 24.38 61.78 6.14
C ASP A 23 23.05 62.13 6.83
N LEU A 24 22.55 61.23 7.68
CA LEU A 24 22.72 61.33 9.14
C LEU A 24 21.61 60.55 9.87
N ALA A 25 22.06 59.51 10.57
CA ALA A 25 21.59 58.99 11.86
C ALA A 25 20.08 58.79 12.14
N ASP A 26 19.70 57.54 12.42
CA ASP A 26 19.12 57.24 13.73
C ASP A 26 19.34 55.76 14.11
N THR A 27 19.99 55.54 15.25
CA THR A 27 20.13 54.25 15.93
C THR A 27 19.82 54.53 17.40
N PRO A 28 18.99 53.70 18.04
CA PRO A 28 19.28 53.26 19.41
C PRO A 28 19.22 51.73 19.47
N GLU A 29 20.33 51.07 19.82
CA GLU A 29 20.75 50.72 21.19
C GLU A 29 19.95 49.55 21.81
N ASP A 30 20.68 48.44 21.94
CA ASP A 30 20.70 47.44 23.01
C ASP A 30 19.41 47.04 23.75
N ASP A 31 19.07 45.75 23.62
CA ASP A 31 18.47 44.98 24.72
C ASP A 31 19.14 43.60 24.86
N PRO A 32 20.06 43.41 25.83
CA PRO A 32 20.71 42.14 26.09
C PRO A 32 20.14 41.50 27.36
N ALA A 33 19.21 40.54 27.23
CA ALA A 33 19.03 39.45 28.20
C ALA A 33 17.91 38.47 27.82
N ARG A 34 18.28 37.31 27.29
CA ARG A 34 17.88 36.01 27.90
C ARG A 34 18.75 34.89 27.36
N GLY A 35 19.64 34.41 28.23
CA GLY A 35 20.44 33.23 28.01
C GLY A 35 19.64 31.92 28.06
N PRO A 36 20.34 30.78 27.87
CA PRO A 36 19.77 29.48 27.50
C PRO A 36 19.54 28.57 28.71
N SER A 37 18.42 27.82 28.71
CA SER A 37 18.09 26.62 29.52
C SER A 37 16.71 26.15 28.99
N ASP A 38 16.37 24.92 28.62
CA ASP A 38 16.76 23.60 29.14
C ASP A 38 16.53 22.48 28.08
N PRO A 39 17.09 21.28 28.31
CA PRO A 39 16.98 20.10 27.45
C PRO A 39 15.91 19.06 27.90
N SER A 40 15.47 18.24 26.92
CA SER A 40 14.92 16.86 27.01
C SER A 40 13.56 16.63 27.71
N PRO A 41 12.88 15.46 27.55
CA PRO A 41 13.28 14.19 26.89
C PRO A 41 12.24 13.61 25.89
N ASP A 42 12.67 12.70 25.01
CA ASP A 42 11.84 11.57 24.53
C ASP A 42 12.78 10.49 23.96
N ALA A 43 13.40 9.80 24.90
CA ALA A 43 13.94 8.44 24.84
C ALA A 43 13.08 7.66 25.87
N ASP A 44 12.57 6.44 25.72
CA ASP A 44 12.77 5.29 24.83
C ASP A 44 11.43 4.47 24.80
N PRO A 45 11.40 3.23 24.28
CA PRO A 45 11.64 2.15 25.23
C PRO A 45 12.52 0.99 24.73
N ASP A 46 13.26 0.47 25.72
CA ASP A 46 14.01 -0.78 25.81
C ASP A 46 13.22 -2.01 25.31
N PRO A 47 13.83 -2.93 24.53
CA PRO A 47 13.19 -4.15 24.06
C PRO A 47 13.46 -5.33 25.02
N ASP A 48 13.03 -5.25 26.28
CA ASP A 48 13.13 -6.37 27.23
C ASP A 48 11.99 -6.37 28.27
N ALA A 49 10.74 -6.40 27.79
CA ALA A 49 9.57 -6.69 28.62
C ALA A 49 8.81 -7.89 28.04
N ASP A 50 9.10 -9.06 28.60
CA ASP A 50 8.39 -10.32 28.39
C ASP A 50 6.94 -10.19 28.93
N PRO A 51 5.89 -10.31 28.09
CA PRO A 51 4.51 -10.19 28.54
C PRO A 51 3.93 -11.52 29.05
N ASN A 52 4.73 -12.58 29.20
CA ASN A 52 4.21 -13.91 29.52
C ASN A 52 4.36 -14.30 31.00
N VAL A 53 3.72 -13.55 31.90
CA VAL A 53 3.45 -14.02 33.26
C VAL A 53 2.01 -14.54 33.31
N THR A 54 1.85 -15.81 32.97
CA THR A 54 0.59 -16.54 33.13
C THR A 54 0.40 -16.86 34.62
N HIS A 55 -0.62 -16.29 35.26
CA HIS A 55 -1.06 -16.70 36.59
C HIS A 55 -1.81 -18.04 36.47
N GLU A 56 -1.19 -19.13 36.92
CA GLU A 56 -1.86 -20.41 37.14
C GLU A 56 -2.88 -20.31 38.29
N PRO A 57 -4.11 -20.83 38.13
CA PRO A 57 -5.00 -21.07 39.26
C PRO A 57 -4.67 -22.41 39.94
N HIS A 58 -4.27 -22.34 41.21
CA HIS A 58 -4.17 -23.46 42.12
C HIS A 58 -5.57 -24.04 42.44
N ALA A 59 -5.78 -25.34 42.18
CA ALA A 59 -6.81 -26.12 42.84
C ALA A 59 -6.40 -27.60 42.94
N GLY A 60 -6.30 -28.08 44.18
CA GLY A 60 -6.31 -29.49 44.56
C GLY A 60 -6.77 -29.60 46.02
N PRO A 61 -6.85 -30.81 46.60
CA PRO A 61 -7.82 -31.87 46.31
C PRO A 61 -8.59 -32.30 47.58
N GLY A 62 -9.67 -33.09 47.46
CA GLY A 62 -10.23 -33.83 48.60
C GLY A 62 -11.67 -34.37 48.42
N PRO A 63 -12.07 -35.44 49.14
CA PRO A 63 -12.86 -36.57 48.61
C PRO A 63 -14.19 -36.88 49.38
N ASP A 64 -14.73 -38.08 49.14
CA ASP A 64 -15.76 -38.87 49.86
C ASP A 64 -17.17 -38.86 49.20
N ALA A 65 -17.58 -39.92 48.49
CA ALA A 65 -18.07 -41.24 48.91
C ALA A 65 -19.53 -41.23 49.40
N ASP A 66 -20.45 -41.84 48.63
CA ASP A 66 -21.17 -43.05 49.08
C ASP A 66 -22.15 -43.62 48.03
N THR A 67 -21.88 -44.88 47.67
CA THR A 67 -22.77 -46.03 47.51
C THR A 67 -24.29 -45.83 47.61
N ASP A 68 -25.05 -46.22 46.59
CA ASP A 68 -25.90 -47.43 46.66
C ASP A 68 -26.52 -47.79 45.30
N ALA A 69 -26.61 -49.09 45.02
CA ALA A 69 -27.29 -49.66 43.86
C ALA A 69 -28.27 -50.71 44.37
N PRO A 70 -29.42 -50.91 43.70
CA PRO A 70 -29.68 -52.28 43.28
C PRO A 70 -30.11 -52.46 41.82
N ARG A 71 -29.67 -53.63 41.35
CA ARG A 71 -29.79 -54.34 40.07
C ARG A 71 -31.22 -54.78 39.74
N GLU A 72 -31.53 -54.88 38.46
CA GLU A 72 -32.62 -55.70 37.89
C GLU A 72 -32.26 -56.12 36.44
N PRO A 73 -32.86 -57.19 35.87
CA PRO A 73 -32.09 -58.36 35.42
C PRO A 73 -32.04 -58.60 33.88
N HIS A 74 -31.13 -59.52 33.51
CA HIS A 74 -30.98 -60.10 32.18
C HIS A 74 -32.22 -60.90 31.74
N PRO A 75 -32.62 -60.88 30.46
CA PRO A 75 -33.48 -61.92 29.90
C PRO A 75 -32.68 -63.19 29.62
N GLY A 76 -33.12 -64.30 30.20
CA GLY A 76 -32.60 -65.65 29.98
C GLY A 76 -33.06 -66.32 28.67
N PRO A 77 -32.58 -67.55 28.41
CA PRO A 77 -32.67 -68.22 27.11
C PRO A 77 -33.70 -69.37 27.05
N GLY A 78 -34.03 -69.82 25.83
CA GLY A 78 -34.48 -71.19 25.51
C GLY A 78 -35.67 -71.29 24.54
N PRO A 79 -35.94 -72.46 23.90
CA PRO A 79 -35.23 -73.74 23.95
C PRO A 79 -34.87 -74.36 22.57
N ASP A 80 -34.06 -75.42 22.63
CA ASP A 80 -33.47 -76.22 21.54
C ASP A 80 -34.39 -77.29 20.90
N ALA A 81 -34.19 -77.51 19.58
CA ALA A 81 -34.10 -78.77 18.79
C ALA A 81 -35.34 -79.75 18.73
N PRO A 82 -35.50 -80.70 17.75
CA PRO A 82 -34.45 -81.42 16.97
C PRO A 82 -34.72 -81.84 15.48
N HIS A 83 -33.62 -82.15 14.74
CA HIS A 83 -33.32 -83.27 13.78
C HIS A 83 -34.37 -83.67 12.68
N GLU A 84 -34.11 -84.06 11.42
CA GLU A 84 -32.97 -84.43 10.55
C GLU A 84 -33.50 -84.49 9.06
N PRO A 85 -32.87 -85.07 8.00
CA PRO A 85 -32.51 -84.28 6.82
C PRO A 85 -33.06 -84.74 5.41
N LEU A 86 -32.86 -83.85 4.41
CA LEU A 86 -32.85 -84.04 2.93
C LEU A 86 -34.20 -84.33 2.19
N PRO A 87 -34.34 -84.14 0.85
CA PRO A 87 -33.34 -83.80 -0.18
C PRO A 87 -33.69 -82.68 -1.19
N TYR A 88 -32.64 -82.03 -1.70
CA TYR A 88 -32.39 -81.72 -3.12
C TYR A 88 -33.60 -81.62 -4.08
N ARG A 89 -34.02 -80.38 -4.35
CA ARG A 89 -34.10 -79.75 -5.69
C ARG A 89 -34.98 -78.50 -5.63
N PHE A 90 -34.61 -77.51 -6.44
CA PHE A 90 -35.50 -76.50 -7.04
C PHE A 90 -35.43 -75.02 -6.62
N TRP A 91 -34.41 -74.56 -5.88
CA TRP A 91 -34.11 -73.11 -5.81
C TRP A 91 -32.70 -72.78 -6.32
N ALA A 92 -32.41 -73.27 -7.52
CA ALA A 92 -31.44 -72.65 -8.40
C ALA A 92 -32.10 -71.45 -9.07
N ARG A 93 -32.18 -70.32 -8.37
CA ARG A 93 -32.31 -68.94 -8.92
C ARG A 93 -32.34 -67.97 -7.74
N LEU A 94 -31.47 -66.96 -7.77
CA LEU A 94 -31.31 -65.86 -6.81
C LEU A 94 -30.30 -66.05 -5.66
N ARG A 95 -29.07 -66.53 -5.92
CA ARG A 95 -27.89 -66.18 -5.08
C ARG A 95 -26.61 -65.90 -5.88
N GLY A 96 -26.76 -65.45 -7.12
CA GLY A 96 -25.64 -65.15 -8.02
C GLY A 96 -25.34 -63.68 -8.27
N ALA A 97 -25.95 -62.74 -7.51
CA ALA A 97 -25.78 -61.30 -7.75
C ALA A 97 -25.49 -60.50 -6.46
N GLY A 98 -25.04 -61.16 -5.39
CA GLY A 98 -24.95 -60.55 -4.05
C GLY A 98 -23.56 -60.04 -3.64
N ARG A 99 -22.50 -60.31 -4.42
CA ARG A 99 -21.12 -59.98 -4.03
C ARG A 99 -20.44 -58.92 -4.89
N TRP A 100 -21.01 -58.59 -6.06
CA TRP A 100 -20.51 -57.51 -6.93
C TRP A 100 -21.35 -56.22 -6.85
N LEU A 101 -22.28 -56.11 -5.89
CA LEU A 101 -23.09 -54.90 -5.68
C LEU A 101 -22.93 -54.27 -4.29
N ARG A 102 -21.84 -54.59 -3.57
CA ARG A 102 -21.45 -53.88 -2.33
C ARG A 102 -20.16 -53.06 -2.46
N VAL A 103 -19.50 -53.12 -3.62
CA VAL A 103 -18.32 -52.31 -3.92
C VAL A 103 -18.69 -51.05 -4.70
N HIS A 104 -19.64 -51.12 -5.63
CA HIS A 104 -20.06 -49.97 -6.42
C HIS A 104 -20.96 -48.97 -5.68
N THR A 105 -21.72 -49.38 -4.67
CA THR A 105 -22.57 -48.47 -3.85
C THR A 105 -21.76 -47.61 -2.89
N ARG A 106 -20.65 -48.14 -2.34
CA ARG A 106 -19.74 -47.35 -1.50
C ARG A 106 -18.94 -46.35 -2.32
N HIS A 107 -18.47 -46.73 -3.51
CA HIS A 107 -17.80 -45.80 -4.41
C HIS A 107 -18.73 -44.75 -4.98
N ALA A 108 -19.97 -45.08 -5.35
CA ALA A 108 -20.93 -44.08 -5.83
C ALA A 108 -21.30 -43.05 -4.75
N LEU A 109 -21.46 -43.47 -3.49
CA LEU A 109 -21.78 -42.56 -2.39
C LEU A 109 -20.56 -41.71 -2.00
N VAL A 110 -19.36 -42.28 -1.95
CA VAL A 110 -18.12 -41.52 -1.71
C VAL A 110 -17.86 -40.53 -2.84
N VAL A 111 -17.99 -40.94 -4.10
CA VAL A 111 -17.82 -40.05 -5.25
C VAL A 111 -18.87 -38.95 -5.24
N GLY A 112 -20.14 -39.26 -4.93
CA GLY A 112 -21.23 -38.27 -4.84
C GLY A 112 -21.04 -37.26 -3.69
N VAL A 113 -20.57 -37.70 -2.53
CA VAL A 113 -20.24 -36.81 -1.41
C VAL A 113 -19.02 -35.96 -1.74
N VAL A 114 -17.98 -36.54 -2.36
CA VAL A 114 -16.78 -35.82 -2.75
C VAL A 114 -17.08 -34.78 -3.84
N THR A 115 -17.92 -35.07 -4.83
CA THR A 115 -18.33 -34.07 -5.83
C THR A 115 -19.23 -32.99 -5.25
N ALA A 116 -20.12 -33.31 -4.31
CA ALA A 116 -20.94 -32.31 -3.62
C ALA A 116 -20.10 -31.37 -2.74
N VAL A 117 -19.14 -31.91 -1.98
CA VAL A 117 -18.23 -31.13 -1.12
C VAL A 117 -17.26 -30.31 -1.96
N ALA A 118 -16.69 -30.89 -3.02
CA ALA A 118 -15.83 -30.16 -3.95
C ALA A 118 -16.59 -29.05 -4.70
N GLY A 119 -17.84 -29.30 -5.11
CA GLY A 119 -18.70 -28.30 -5.71
C GLY A 119 -19.01 -27.14 -4.77
N ALA A 120 -19.36 -27.43 -3.51
CA ALA A 120 -19.62 -26.41 -2.48
C ALA A 120 -18.37 -25.58 -2.13
N LEU A 121 -17.21 -26.23 -2.02
CA LEU A 121 -15.93 -25.55 -1.76
C LEU A 121 -15.48 -24.70 -2.97
N ALA A 122 -15.72 -25.16 -4.20
CA ALA A 122 -15.44 -24.39 -5.41
C ALA A 122 -16.31 -23.12 -5.50
N THR A 123 -17.59 -23.18 -5.11
CA THR A 123 -18.48 -22.01 -5.11
C THR A 123 -18.14 -21.00 -4.01
N VAL A 124 -17.76 -21.46 -2.80
CA VAL A 124 -17.37 -20.55 -1.70
C VAL A 124 -16.00 -19.95 -1.94
N GLY A 125 -15.07 -20.73 -2.49
CA GLY A 125 -13.74 -20.24 -2.87
C GLY A 125 -13.81 -19.19 -3.97
N ALA A 126 -14.59 -19.42 -5.02
CA ALA A 126 -14.68 -18.50 -6.16
C ALA A 126 -15.20 -17.09 -5.80
N ASP A 127 -16.14 -16.99 -4.85
CA ASP A 127 -16.73 -15.70 -4.45
C ASP A 127 -15.98 -14.98 -3.32
N GLN A 128 -15.25 -15.71 -2.46
CA GLN A 128 -14.54 -15.12 -1.32
C GLN A 128 -13.05 -14.91 -1.56
N LEU A 129 -12.40 -15.72 -2.41
CA LEU A 129 -10.99 -15.53 -2.75
C LEU A 129 -10.71 -14.13 -3.32
N PRO A 130 -11.52 -13.57 -4.25
CA PRO A 130 -11.25 -12.24 -4.80
C PRO A 130 -11.24 -11.14 -3.72
N LYS A 131 -12.14 -11.23 -2.74
CA LYS A 131 -12.28 -10.25 -1.65
C LYS A 131 -11.14 -10.29 -0.62
N LEU A 132 -10.43 -11.41 -0.52
CA LEU A 132 -9.24 -11.54 0.33
C LEU A 132 -8.00 -10.93 -0.32
N PHE A 133 -8.01 -10.74 -1.64
CA PHE A 133 -6.98 -10.03 -2.40
C PHE A 133 -7.38 -8.61 -2.77
N GLU A 134 -8.59 -8.18 -2.40
CA GLU A 134 -9.07 -6.82 -2.61
C GLU A 134 -8.48 -5.96 -1.50
N GLU A 135 -7.51 -5.12 -1.87
CA GLU A 135 -6.85 -4.23 -0.93
C GLU A 135 -7.84 -3.23 -0.34
N PRO A 136 -7.68 -2.86 0.94
CA PRO A 136 -8.56 -1.91 1.58
C PRO A 136 -8.57 -0.60 0.79
N PRO A 137 -9.74 0.05 0.65
CA PRO A 137 -9.84 1.31 -0.05
C PRO A 137 -8.89 2.33 0.60
N PRO A 138 -8.38 3.31 -0.18
CA PRO A 138 -7.46 4.29 0.34
C PRO A 138 -8.03 4.97 1.59
N GLY A 139 -7.16 5.22 2.56
CA GLY A 139 -7.52 5.77 3.89
C GLY A 139 -8.04 7.21 3.86
N CYS A 140 -8.18 7.80 2.66
CA CYS A 140 -8.76 9.10 2.43
C CYS A 140 -9.47 9.13 1.06
N PRO A 141 -10.64 9.77 0.96
CA PRO A 141 -11.26 10.09 -0.33
C PRO A 141 -11.15 11.59 -0.67
N GLY A 142 -10.86 11.90 -1.94
CA GLY A 142 -10.97 13.24 -2.52
C GLY A 142 -10.17 14.32 -1.78
N ALA A 143 -10.85 15.38 -1.33
CA ALA A 143 -10.24 16.49 -0.59
C ALA A 143 -9.57 16.05 0.72
N GLY A 144 -10.00 14.93 1.31
CA GLY A 144 -9.37 14.37 2.50
C GLY A 144 -7.96 13.82 2.25
N CYS A 145 -7.53 13.66 0.99
CA CYS A 145 -6.19 13.22 0.63
C CYS A 145 -5.19 14.36 0.45
N ASP A 146 -5.64 15.59 0.31
CA ASP A 146 -4.74 16.74 0.20
C ASP A 146 -3.81 16.77 1.42
N GLY A 147 -2.50 16.92 1.23
CA GLY A 147 -1.57 16.89 2.37
C GLY A 147 -0.88 15.57 2.59
N LYS A 148 -1.55 14.47 2.26
CA LYS A 148 -1.14 13.17 2.76
C LYS A 148 -0.08 12.51 1.88
N SER A 149 0.64 11.57 2.48
CA SER A 149 1.54 10.68 1.77
C SER A 149 0.72 9.74 0.85
N PRO A 150 1.02 9.69 -0.46
CA PRO A 150 0.34 8.77 -1.36
C PRO A 150 0.59 7.30 -0.99
N LYS A 151 1.77 6.98 -0.44
CA LYS A 151 2.08 5.61 -0.01
C LYS A 151 1.29 5.23 1.23
N ASP A 152 1.35 6.07 2.26
CA ASP A 152 0.77 5.72 3.58
C ASP A 152 -0.77 5.76 3.55
N SER A 153 -1.35 6.48 2.59
CA SER A 153 -2.81 6.53 2.38
C SER A 153 -3.32 5.44 1.44
N GLY A 154 -2.45 4.62 0.86
CA GLY A 154 -2.80 3.57 -0.13
C GLY A 154 -2.99 4.08 -1.56
N CYS A 155 -3.02 5.39 -1.79
CA CYS A 155 -3.23 5.99 -3.11
C CYS A 155 -2.14 5.68 -4.14
N ALA A 156 -0.93 5.26 -3.72
CA ALA A 156 0.18 4.99 -4.62
C ALA A 156 0.06 3.67 -5.40
N TYR A 157 -0.81 2.76 -4.95
CA TYR A 157 -0.89 1.39 -5.45
C TYR A 157 -1.44 1.32 -6.86
N ASP A 158 -2.59 1.94 -7.11
CA ASP A 158 -3.32 1.93 -8.38
C ASP A 158 -3.03 3.17 -9.23
N ALA A 159 -2.03 3.95 -8.84
CA ALA A 159 -1.78 5.25 -9.45
C ALA A 159 -1.14 5.12 -10.83
N ALA A 160 -1.87 5.63 -11.83
CA ALA A 160 -1.39 5.77 -13.19
C ALA A 160 -0.20 6.73 -13.22
N THR A 161 0.74 6.48 -14.12
CA THR A 161 2.02 7.19 -14.18
C THR A 161 2.20 7.80 -15.56
N TRP A 162 2.67 9.05 -15.61
CA TRP A 162 3.10 9.68 -16.85
C TRP A 162 4.51 10.23 -16.68
N GLU A 163 5.40 9.86 -17.59
CA GLU A 163 6.76 10.39 -17.69
C GLU A 163 6.86 11.24 -18.98
N PRO A 164 7.36 12.49 -18.90
CA PRO A 164 7.62 13.28 -20.11
C PRO A 164 8.73 12.68 -20.95
N LYS A 165 8.61 12.83 -22.27
CA LYS A 165 9.59 12.31 -23.24
C LYS A 165 10.90 13.11 -23.29
N GLU A 166 10.94 14.31 -22.71
CA GLU A 166 12.14 15.14 -22.69
C GLU A 166 13.18 14.54 -21.74
N GLY A 167 14.37 14.29 -22.29
CA GLY A 167 15.42 13.53 -21.62
C GLY A 167 16.26 14.37 -20.68
N ASN A 168 16.25 13.98 -19.41
CA ASN A 168 17.21 14.38 -18.39
C ASN A 168 17.65 13.09 -17.66
N PRO A 169 18.94 12.92 -17.25
CA PRO A 169 19.36 11.71 -16.53
C PRO A 169 18.57 11.49 -15.23
N VAL A 170 18.18 12.58 -14.57
CA VAL A 170 17.16 12.58 -13.52
C VAL A 170 15.80 12.62 -14.20
N ARG A 171 14.88 11.74 -13.82
CA ARG A 171 13.52 11.69 -14.39
C ARG A 171 12.50 12.12 -13.36
N ILE A 172 11.36 12.60 -13.82
CA ILE A 172 10.22 12.89 -12.97
C ILE A 172 8.95 12.31 -13.54
N HIS A 173 8.16 11.73 -12.66
CA HIS A 173 6.88 11.13 -12.98
C HIS A 173 5.78 12.00 -12.38
N LEU A 174 4.76 12.29 -13.18
CA LEU A 174 3.47 12.69 -12.65
C LEU A 174 2.68 11.41 -12.33
N ARG A 175 2.12 11.31 -11.13
CA ARG A 175 1.27 10.19 -10.75
C ARG A 175 -0.12 10.69 -10.37
N TYR A 176 -1.14 9.91 -10.73
CA TYR A 176 -2.53 10.21 -10.50
C TYR A 176 -3.27 8.97 -10.00
N SER A 177 -3.98 9.10 -8.87
CA SER A 177 -4.96 8.09 -8.44
C SER A 177 -6.37 8.63 -8.60
N LYS A 178 -7.15 7.95 -9.43
CA LYS A 178 -8.55 8.30 -9.68
C LYS A 178 -9.42 8.08 -8.45
N ILE A 179 -9.15 7.04 -7.67
CA ILE A 179 -9.89 6.73 -6.45
C ILE A 179 -9.65 7.81 -5.39
N CYS A 180 -8.40 8.27 -5.26
CA CYS A 180 -8.06 9.33 -4.32
C CYS A 180 -8.38 10.74 -4.83
N GLY A 181 -8.59 10.93 -6.13
CA GLY A 181 -8.81 12.24 -6.73
C GLY A 181 -7.63 13.18 -6.51
N ALA A 182 -6.41 12.66 -6.61
CA ALA A 182 -5.20 13.39 -6.25
C ALA A 182 -4.01 13.04 -7.15
N VAL A 183 -3.12 14.01 -7.31
CA VAL A 183 -1.88 13.91 -8.07
C VAL A 183 -0.67 14.23 -7.21
N TRP A 184 0.49 13.68 -7.56
CA TRP A 184 1.78 14.02 -6.95
C TRP A 184 2.91 13.88 -7.97
N GLY A 185 3.99 14.60 -7.72
CA GLY A 185 5.24 14.45 -8.46
C GLY A 185 6.14 13.42 -7.79
N ARG A 186 6.87 12.64 -8.58
CA ARG A 186 7.99 11.81 -8.10
C ARG A 186 9.24 12.15 -8.90
N ILE A 187 10.37 12.28 -8.22
CA ILE A 187 11.70 12.34 -8.82
C ILE A 187 12.40 11.01 -8.65
N VAL A 188 13.12 10.58 -9.68
CA VAL A 188 13.88 9.33 -9.72
C VAL A 188 15.24 9.56 -10.38
N ASN A 189 16.22 8.76 -10.00
CA ASN A 189 17.64 8.89 -10.39
C ASN A 189 18.30 10.20 -9.95
N GLY A 190 17.70 10.92 -9.00
CA GLY A 190 18.30 12.14 -8.45
C GLY A 190 19.38 11.83 -7.40
N GLU A 191 19.90 12.89 -6.82
CA GLU A 191 20.82 12.86 -5.68
C GLU A 191 20.21 13.60 -4.48
N PRO A 192 20.66 13.30 -3.25
CA PRO A 192 20.23 14.05 -2.07
C PRO A 192 20.37 15.57 -2.26
N GLY A 193 19.31 16.29 -1.92
CA GLY A 193 19.15 17.73 -2.12
C GLY A 193 18.36 18.11 -3.38
N ASP A 194 18.26 17.25 -4.39
CA ASP A 194 17.42 17.52 -5.56
C ASP A 194 15.95 17.65 -5.15
N MET A 195 15.24 18.56 -5.80
CA MET A 195 13.88 18.90 -5.44
C MET A 195 12.90 18.65 -6.59
N VAL A 196 11.74 18.11 -6.26
CA VAL A 196 10.57 18.04 -7.14
C VAL A 196 9.47 18.94 -6.62
N THR A 197 8.82 19.68 -7.52
CA THR A 197 7.72 20.58 -7.18
C THR A 197 6.55 20.36 -8.12
N LEU A 198 5.35 20.17 -7.55
CA LEU A 198 4.09 20.01 -8.25
C LEU A 198 3.20 21.21 -7.91
N ARG A 199 2.58 21.84 -8.91
CA ARG A 199 1.62 22.93 -8.71
C ARG A 199 0.36 22.64 -9.51
N VAL A 200 -0.78 22.58 -8.83
CA VAL A 200 -2.09 22.50 -9.46
C VAL A 200 -2.56 23.91 -9.80
N SER A 201 -3.03 24.13 -11.03
CA SER A 201 -3.57 25.42 -11.45
C SER A 201 -4.79 25.78 -10.60
N GLY A 202 -4.74 26.93 -9.91
CA GLY A 202 -5.79 27.36 -8.97
C GLY A 202 -5.90 26.51 -7.69
N GLY A 203 -4.94 25.62 -7.42
CA GLY A 203 -4.97 24.69 -6.29
C GLY A 203 -3.66 24.67 -5.50
N ALA A 204 -3.40 23.53 -4.85
CA ALA A 204 -2.24 23.37 -3.98
C ALA A 204 -0.91 23.29 -4.75
N ALA A 205 0.16 23.70 -4.07
CA ALA A 205 1.54 23.53 -4.50
C ALA A 205 2.29 22.66 -3.50
N ARG A 206 2.98 21.63 -3.98
CA ARG A 206 3.67 20.61 -3.19
C ARG A 206 5.12 20.52 -3.62
N SER A 207 6.02 20.34 -2.65
CA SER A 207 7.44 20.17 -2.91
C SER A 207 8.00 19.06 -2.04
N ALA A 208 9.04 18.39 -2.53
CA ALA A 208 9.82 17.45 -1.74
C ALA A 208 11.27 17.42 -2.25
N SER A 209 12.21 17.26 -1.33
CA SER A 209 13.62 17.07 -1.63
C SER A 209 14.04 15.64 -1.34
N ILE A 210 14.98 15.12 -2.12
CA ILE A 210 15.58 13.82 -1.85
C ILE A 210 16.44 13.96 -0.60
N ASP A 211 16.06 13.27 0.49
CA ASP A 211 16.84 13.28 1.74
C ASP A 211 17.90 12.18 1.73
N TYR A 212 17.56 11.03 1.15
CA TYR A 212 18.43 9.87 1.01
C TYR A 212 18.08 9.11 -0.28
N ARG A 213 19.03 8.30 -0.77
CA ARG A 213 18.90 7.49 -2.00
C ARG A 213 18.70 8.38 -3.23
N HIS A 214 17.82 7.99 -4.15
CA HIS A 214 17.75 8.56 -5.50
C HIS A 214 16.34 8.92 -5.95
N ASP A 215 15.36 8.85 -5.04
CA ASP A 215 13.98 9.14 -5.36
C ASP A 215 13.22 9.75 -4.18
N LYS A 216 12.22 10.57 -4.53
CA LYS A 216 11.28 11.16 -3.57
C LYS A 216 10.00 11.51 -4.28
N TYR A 217 8.90 11.59 -3.54
CA TYR A 217 7.64 12.11 -4.05
C TYR A 217 7.14 13.28 -3.21
N THR A 218 6.39 14.18 -3.84
CA THR A 218 5.64 15.21 -3.13
C THR A 218 4.48 14.57 -2.37
N THR A 219 3.98 15.26 -1.35
CA THR A 219 2.64 14.95 -0.82
C THR A 219 1.58 15.15 -1.90
N MET A 220 0.41 14.53 -1.71
CA MET A 220 -0.71 14.62 -2.63
C MET A 220 -1.30 16.03 -2.70
N ALA A 221 -1.65 16.44 -3.91
CA ALA A 221 -2.51 17.58 -4.19
C ALA A 221 -3.84 17.10 -4.76
N THR A 222 -4.95 17.46 -4.13
CA THR A 222 -6.28 17.11 -4.64
C THR A 222 -6.55 17.81 -5.97
N VAL A 223 -7.19 17.09 -6.89
CA VAL A 223 -7.62 17.58 -8.20
C VAL A 223 -9.07 17.18 -8.48
N GLY A 224 -9.74 17.96 -9.32
CA GLY A 224 -11.02 17.58 -9.90
C GLY A 224 -10.88 16.59 -11.07
N PRO A 225 -11.99 16.25 -11.75
CA PRO A 225 -11.95 15.38 -12.93
C PRO A 225 -11.19 16.00 -14.12
N THR A 226 -11.11 17.33 -14.16
CA THR A 226 -10.30 18.10 -15.11
C THR A 226 -9.26 18.89 -14.31
N PHE A 227 -8.01 18.87 -14.72
CA PHE A 227 -6.95 19.57 -14.00
C PHE A 227 -5.81 19.97 -14.93
N ARG A 228 -5.07 21.00 -14.50
CA ARG A 228 -3.79 21.36 -15.08
C ARG A 228 -2.76 21.41 -13.98
N VAL A 229 -1.61 20.80 -14.23
CA VAL A 229 -0.49 20.82 -13.28
C VAL A 229 0.80 21.22 -13.96
N ARG A 230 1.64 21.94 -13.21
CA ARG A 230 3.04 22.17 -13.52
C ARG A 230 3.89 21.31 -12.60
N LEU A 231 4.74 20.47 -13.18
CA LEU A 231 5.68 19.64 -12.43
C LEU A 231 7.10 20.01 -12.88
N CYS A 232 7.97 20.27 -11.92
CA CYS A 232 9.36 20.66 -12.14
C CYS A 232 10.30 19.83 -11.28
N ALA A 233 11.49 19.56 -11.82
CA ALA A 233 12.64 19.07 -11.07
C ALA A 233 13.73 20.15 -11.05
N VAL A 234 14.38 20.34 -9.90
CA VAL A 234 15.45 21.31 -9.71
C VAL A 234 16.67 20.61 -9.11
N PRO A 235 17.85 20.68 -9.77
CA PRO A 235 19.07 20.14 -9.22
C PRO A 235 19.52 20.96 -8.02
N MET A 236 20.00 20.30 -6.97
CA MET A 236 20.81 20.98 -5.94
C MET A 236 22.13 21.46 -6.54
N THR A 237 22.59 22.64 -6.10
CA THR A 237 23.94 23.13 -6.39
C THR A 237 24.92 22.55 -5.37
N SER A 238 25.75 21.60 -5.80
CA SER A 238 26.78 21.00 -4.95
C SER A 238 28.01 20.60 -5.80
N PRO A 239 29.23 20.89 -5.34
CA PRO A 239 30.45 20.45 -6.02
C PRO A 239 30.71 18.94 -5.88
N ARG A 240 29.96 18.24 -5.01
CA ARG A 240 30.12 16.80 -4.76
C ARG A 240 29.17 15.92 -5.57
N ARG A 241 28.32 16.52 -6.40
CA ARG A 241 27.33 15.76 -7.18
C ARG A 241 28.01 14.95 -8.29
N THR A 242 27.48 13.77 -8.58
CA THR A 242 28.06 12.86 -9.57
C THR A 242 27.37 12.93 -10.93
N VAL A 243 26.13 13.41 -10.99
CA VAL A 243 25.34 13.51 -12.22
C VAL A 243 24.95 14.98 -12.48
N THR A 244 25.42 15.56 -13.59
CA THR A 244 25.04 16.92 -13.97
C THR A 244 23.75 16.94 -14.78
N TRP A 245 22.82 17.80 -14.39
CA TRP A 245 21.59 18.06 -15.12
C TRP A 245 21.04 19.46 -14.83
N VAL A 246 20.09 19.90 -15.65
CA VAL A 246 19.47 21.23 -15.56
C VAL A 246 18.03 21.15 -15.09
N LYS A 247 17.54 22.19 -14.40
CA LYS A 247 16.12 22.33 -14.07
C LYS A 247 15.26 22.12 -15.33
N TYR A 248 14.23 21.30 -15.21
CA TYR A 248 13.26 21.11 -16.27
C TYR A 248 11.86 21.00 -15.69
N CYS A 249 10.90 21.52 -16.45
CA CYS A 249 9.51 21.68 -16.05
C CYS A 249 8.61 21.29 -17.20
N PHE A 250 7.43 20.78 -16.88
CA PHE A 250 6.38 20.53 -17.87
C PHE A 250 5.02 20.84 -17.30
N GLU A 251 4.10 21.06 -18.22
CA GLU A 251 2.68 21.20 -17.96
C GLU A 251 1.98 19.90 -18.39
N ALA A 252 1.04 19.44 -17.59
CA ALA A 252 0.24 18.26 -17.85
C ALA A 252 -1.22 18.51 -17.51
N THR A 253 -2.09 17.70 -18.08
CA THR A 253 -3.53 17.72 -17.81
C THR A 253 -4.01 16.29 -17.59
N GLU A 254 -5.30 16.11 -17.32
CA GLU A 254 -5.95 14.80 -17.25
C GLU A 254 -5.79 13.97 -18.55
N HIS A 255 -5.45 14.60 -19.67
CA HIS A 255 -5.36 13.98 -21.01
C HIS A 255 -3.97 13.48 -21.41
N VAL A 256 -2.96 13.56 -20.52
CA VAL A 256 -1.66 12.96 -20.83
C VAL A 256 -1.79 11.44 -21.04
N PRO A 257 -0.93 10.81 -21.86
CA PRO A 257 -0.99 9.37 -22.08
C PRO A 257 -0.48 8.64 -20.83
N TRP A 258 -1.39 8.33 -19.91
CA TRP A 258 -1.10 7.59 -18.70
C TRP A 258 -0.73 6.12 -18.99
N GLU A 259 0.23 5.61 -18.22
CA GLU A 259 0.69 4.22 -18.21
C GLU A 259 0.34 3.52 -16.88
#